data_AF-A0A949B2V1-F1
#
_entry.id   AF-A0A949B2V1-F1
#
_cell.length_a   1.000
_cell.length_b   1.000
_cell.length_c   1.000
_cell.angle_alpha   90.00
_cell.angle_beta   90.00
_cell.angle_gamma   90.00
#
_symmetry.space_group_name_H-M   'P 1'
#
loop_
_entity.id
_entity.type
_entity.pdbx_description
1 polymer ?
#
loop_
_entity_poly.entity_id
_entity_poly.type
_entity_poly.pdbx_seq_one_letter_code
_entity_poly.pdbx_strand_id
1 'polypeptide(L)' 'MKAQKKTMTPFEILKAIQNLTEEEKETLAILADKGLSEELLKRRKDVIVEMQKGELLSEEDLFKGI' A
#
# COMPACT_ATOMS: atom_id res chain seq x y z
N MET A 1 16.10 -8.12 26.50
CA MET A 1 16.94 -8.63 25.39
C MET A 1 16.64 -7.80 24.15
N LYS A 2 17.61 -7.07 23.59
CA LYS A 2 17.38 -6.31 22.34
C LYS A 2 17.41 -7.30 21.18
N ALA A 3 16.32 -7.40 20.42
CA ALA A 3 16.27 -8.24 19.22
C ALA A 3 17.32 -7.72 18.23
N GLN A 4 18.34 -8.53 17.97
CA GLN A 4 19.37 -8.25 16.98
C GLN A 4 18.68 -8.29 15.61
N LYS A 5 18.48 -7.12 14.98
CA LYS A 5 17.90 -7.04 13.64
C LYS A 5 18.86 -7.74 12.69
N LYS A 6 18.50 -8.94 12.23
CA LYS A 6 19.23 -9.66 11.18
C LYS A 6 19.06 -8.85 9.90
N THR A 7 20.07 -8.08 9.54
CA THR A 7 20.10 -7.35 8.27
C THR A 7 20.36 -8.34 7.15
N MET A 8 19.40 -8.50 6.24
CA MET A 8 19.56 -9.32 5.04
C MET A 8 20.61 -8.70 4.12
N THR A 9 21.47 -9.53 3.55
CA THR A 9 22.43 -9.12 2.53
C THR A 9 21.73 -8.85 1.20
N PRO A 10 22.31 -8.03 0.30
CA PRO A 10 21.73 -7.78 -1.02
C PRO A 10 21.46 -9.05 -1.83
N PHE A 11 22.31 -10.07 -1.69
CA PHE A 11 22.11 -11.36 -2.36
C PHE A 11 20.90 -12.14 -1.80
N GLU A 12 20.70 -12.12 -0.48
CA GLU A 12 19.52 -12.73 0.14
C GLU A 12 18.23 -12.00 -0.23
N ILE A 13 18.27 -10.67 -0.36
CA ILE A 13 17.15 -9.87 -0.84
C ILE A 13 16.81 -10.26 -2.28
N LEU A 14 17.81 -10.35 -3.17
CA LEU A 14 17.60 -10.76 -4.56
C LEU A 14 16.96 -12.16 -4.64
N LYS A 15 17.48 -13.11 -3.87
CA LYS A 15 16.94 -14.48 -3.81
C LYS A 15 15.51 -14.50 -3.29
N ALA A 16 15.18 -13.65 -2.31
CA ALA A 16 13.82 -13.53 -1.80
C ALA A 16 12.87 -12.98 -2.88
N ILE A 17 13.27 -11.93 -3.62
CA ILE A 17 12.48 -11.35 -4.72
C ILE A 17 12.23 -12.36 -5.84
N GLN A 18 13.23 -13.17 -6.17
CA GLN A 18 13.11 -14.20 -7.21
C GLN A 18 12.09 -15.30 -6.86
N ASN A 19 11.88 -15.55 -5.56
CA ASN A 19 10.93 -16.56 -5.08
C ASN A 19 9.50 -16.05 -4.91
N LEU A 20 9.24 -14.76 -5.16
CA LEU A 20 7.90 -14.18 -5.10
C LEU A 20 7.05 -14.65 -6.28
N THR A 21 5.74 -14.73 -6.07
CA THR A 21 4.77 -14.87 -7.16
C THR A 21 4.72 -13.60 -8.01
N GLU A 22 4.12 -13.68 -9.21
CA GLU A 22 3.96 -12.49 -10.05
C GLU A 22 3.09 -11.41 -9.38
N GLU A 23 2.04 -11.81 -8.66
CA GLU A 23 1.18 -10.90 -7.87
C GLU A 23 1.95 -10.20 -6.74
N GLU A 24 2.84 -10.92 -6.07
CA GLU A 24 3.71 -10.37 -5.02
C GLU A 24 4.77 -9.42 -5.60
N LYS A 25 5.31 -9.73 -6.79
CA LYS A 25 6.25 -8.84 -7.50
C LYS A 25 5.57 -7.55 -7.96
N GLU A 26 4.34 -7.63 -8.45
CA GLU A 26 3.54 -6.45 -8.81
C GLU A 26 3.31 -5.56 -7.59
N THR A 27 2.92 -6.19 -6.47
CA THR A 27 2.77 -5.49 -5.18
C THR A 27 4.10 -4.83 -4.75
N LEU A 28 5.22 -5.54 -4.87
CA LEU A 28 6.54 -4.99 -4.55
C LEU A 28 6.92 -3.82 -5.47
N ALA A 29 6.58 -3.88 -6.76
CA ALA A 29 6.82 -2.80 -7.71
C ALA A 29 6.01 -1.54 -7.35
N ILE A 30 4.75 -1.71 -6.95
CA ILE A 30 3.90 -0.62 -6.46
C ILE A 30 4.50 0.04 -5.22
N LEU A 31 5.03 -0.77 -4.28
CA LEU A 31 5.65 -0.29 -3.05
C LEU A 31 7.04 0.34 -3.27
N ALA A 32 7.78 -0.12 -4.28
CA ALA A 32 9.08 0.43 -4.65
C ALA A 32 8.94 1.77 -5.39
N ASP A 33 7.82 2.00 -6.06
CA ASP A 33 7.48 3.30 -6.63
C ASP A 33 7.11 4.28 -5.51
N LYS A 34 8.07 5.17 -5.22
CA LYS A 34 7.93 6.20 -4.19
C LYS A 34 6.80 7.18 -4.49
N GLY A 35 6.58 7.53 -5.76
CA GLY A 35 5.52 8.48 -6.15
C GLY A 35 4.14 7.85 -5.97
N LEU A 36 3.99 6.61 -6.43
CA LEU A 36 2.74 5.85 -6.29
C LEU A 36 2.43 5.53 -4.82
N SER A 37 3.44 5.18 -4.03
CA SER A 37 3.29 4.91 -2.59
C SER A 37 2.85 6.16 -1.82
N GLU A 38 3.44 7.32 -2.13
CA GLU A 38 3.06 8.61 -1.55
C GLU A 38 1.62 9.01 -1.93
N GLU A 39 1.22 8.80 -3.19
CA GLU A 39 -0.14 9.04 -3.67
C GLU A 39 -1.17 8.13 -2.98
N LEU A 40 -0.89 6.84 -2.85
CA LEU A 40 -1.76 5.89 -2.15
C LEU A 40 -1.90 6.23 -0.66
N LEU A 41 -0.80 6.62 -0.01
CA LEU A 41 -0.83 7.09 1.39
C LEU A 41 -1.64 8.37 1.54
N LYS A 42 -1.53 9.31 0.60
CA LYS A 42 -2.32 10.53 0.57
C LYS A 42 -3.81 10.21 0.44
N ARG A 43 -4.20 9.41 -0.55
CA ARG A 43 -5.61 9.00 -0.76
C ARG A 43 -6.20 8.30 0.46
N ARG A 44 -5.44 7.42 1.14
CA ARG A 44 -5.90 6.77 2.38
C ARG A 44 -6.16 7.78 3.51
N LYS A 45 -5.29 8.79 3.67
CA LYS A 45 -5.50 9.84 4.67
C LYS A 45 -6.72 10.69 4.35
N ASP A 46 -6.89 11.06 3.08
CA ASP A 46 -8.04 11.85 2.63
C ASP A 46 -9.34 11.10 2.93
N VAL A 47 -9.42 9.81 2.59
CA VAL A 47 -10.59 8.97 2.93
C VAL A 47 -10.84 8.95 4.45
N ILE A 48 -9.83 8.72 5.27
CA ILE A 48 -10.00 8.70 6.74
C ILE A 48 -10.52 10.04 7.27
N VAL A 49 -10.05 11.16 6.71
CA VAL A 49 -10.52 12.50 7.09
C VAL A 49 -11.98 12.69 6.73
N GLU A 50 -12.40 12.28 5.53
CA GLU A 50 -13.80 12.35 5.10
C GLU A 50 -14.70 11.40 5.93
N MET A 51 -14.19 10.21 6.28
CA MET A 51 -14.85 9.29 7.22
C MET A 51 -15.06 9.91 8.61
N GLN A 52 -14.06 10.62 9.13
CA GLN A 52 -14.13 11.28 10.44
C GLN A 52 -15.07 12.49 10.46
N LYS A 53 -15.25 13.16 9.31
CA LYS A 53 -16.21 14.26 9.14
C LYS A 53 -17.65 13.77 8.95
N GLY A 54 -17.87 12.47 8.72
CA GLY A 54 -19.18 11.92 8.39
C GLY A 54 -19.64 12.26 6.98
N GLU A 55 -18.74 12.72 6.10
CA GLU A 55 -19.01 13.12 4.70
C GLU A 55 -18.82 11.94 3.73
N LEU A 56 -19.04 10.70 4.18
CA LEU A 56 -19.05 9.54 3.29
C LEU A 56 -20.35 9.56 2.47
N LEU A 57 -20.22 9.50 1.15
CA LEU A 57 -21.33 9.17 0.26
C LEU A 57 -21.87 7.79 0.64
N SER A 58 -23.19 7.68 0.81
CA SER A 58 -23.82 6.38 0.97
C SER A 58 -23.72 5.58 -0.33
N GLU A 59 -23.96 4.27 -0.25
CA GLU A 59 -24.04 3.43 -1.45
C GLU A 59 -25.13 3.97 -2.39
N GLU A 60 -26.24 4.51 -1.86
CA GLU A 60 -27.28 5.15 -2.68
C GLU A 60 -26.82 6.47 -3.33
N ASP A 61 -25.93 7.22 -2.70
CA ASP A 61 -25.40 8.46 -3.27
C ASP A 61 -24.43 8.21 -4.43
N LEU A 62 -23.76 7.06 -4.45
CA LEU A 62 -22.86 6.65 -5.55
C LEU A 62 -23.63 6.29 -6.84
N PHE A 63 -24.90 5.88 -6.71
CA PHE A 63 -25.74 5.46 -7.85
C PHE A 63 -26.84 6.46 -8.23
N LYS A 64 -26.90 7.65 -7.61
CA LYS A 64 -27.81 8.72 -8.05
C LYS A 64 -27.34 9.33 -9.37
N GLY A 65 -27.98 8.93 -10.47
CA GLY A 65 -27.78 9.53 -11.80
C GLY A 65 -27.31 8.56 -12.89
N ILE A 66 -27.25 7.26 -12.57
CA ILE A 66 -27.15 6.15 -13.53
C ILE A 66 -28.51 5.46 -13.58
#